data_AF-A0A2E4G0I6-F1
#
_entry.id   AF-A0A2E4G0I6-F1
#
_cell.length_a   1.000
_cell.length_b   1.000
_cell.length_c   1.000
_cell.angle_alpha   90.00
_cell.angle_beta   90.00
_cell.angle_gamma   90.00
#
_symmetry.space_group_name_H-M   'P 1'
#
loop_
_entity.id
_entity.type
_entity.pdbx_description
1 polymer ?
#
loop_
_entity_poly.entity_id
_entity_poly.type
_entity_poly.pdbx_seq_one_letter_code
_entity_poly.pdbx_strand_id
1 'polypeptide(L)'
;MKKIKLTIVALLASMISISAHAGNHKELKSIKMSNQDFNVAGFSKYLVQGNAIKVEGVYQTEDGRYSIAIVKNDAKEHDFIGVMINSGNDQIKGGDVRFNFVESSNNNLEGYFYDNYGNSVPVEFGLDKVKLGDISLKKIRSEKLYENLIS
;
A
#
# COMPACT_ATOMS: atom_id res chain seq x y z
N MET A 1 -25.60 3.36 55.34
CA MET A 1 -25.20 2.04 54.79
C MET A 1 -24.63 2.22 53.40
N LYS A 2 -23.35 1.85 53.20
CA LYS A 2 -22.69 1.83 51.89
C LYS A 2 -23.23 0.66 51.05
N LYS A 3 -23.45 0.88 49.76
CA LYS A 3 -23.23 -0.15 48.73
C LYS A 3 -22.45 0.48 47.58
N ILE A 4 -21.15 0.16 47.58
CA ILE A 4 -20.21 0.40 46.49
C ILE A 4 -20.61 -0.54 45.36
N LYS A 5 -20.77 -0.02 44.14
CA LYS A 5 -20.65 -0.83 42.93
C LYS A 5 -19.31 -0.49 42.29
N LEU A 6 -18.44 -1.48 42.32
CA LEU A 6 -17.16 -1.53 41.67
C LEU A 6 -17.39 -2.09 40.27
N THR A 7 -16.96 -1.42 39.20
CA THR A 7 -16.50 -2.11 38.00
C THR A 7 -15.39 -1.31 37.33
N ILE A 8 -14.41 -2.08 36.88
CA ILE A 8 -13.02 -1.80 36.58
C ILE A 8 -12.83 -1.43 35.09
N VAL A 9 -12.06 -0.36 34.87
CA VAL A 9 -10.97 -0.15 33.90
C VAL A 9 -11.14 -0.57 32.42
N ALA A 10 -10.97 0.42 31.54
CA ALA A 10 -10.19 0.31 30.30
C ALA A 10 -9.58 1.71 30.05
N LEU A 11 -8.34 1.98 30.50
CA LEU A 11 -7.07 1.77 29.80
C LEU A 11 -6.95 2.56 28.47
N LEU A 12 -6.28 3.72 28.57
CA LEU A 12 -5.42 4.36 27.57
C LEU A 12 -5.93 4.43 26.11
N ALA A 13 -6.69 5.48 25.79
CA ALA A 13 -6.57 6.12 24.48
C ALA A 13 -5.48 7.19 24.58
N SER A 14 -4.20 6.80 24.52
CA SER A 14 -3.13 7.74 24.23
C SER A 14 -3.38 8.26 22.81
N MET A 15 -4.00 9.43 22.70
CA MET A 15 -4.03 10.17 21.45
C MET A 15 -2.57 10.48 21.09
N ILE A 16 -2.04 9.74 20.12
CA ILE A 16 -0.81 10.14 19.45
C ILE A 16 -1.20 11.37 18.64
N SER A 17 -0.92 12.55 19.19
CA SER A 17 -0.96 13.80 18.45
C SER A 17 0.18 13.75 17.43
N ILE A 18 -0.11 13.28 16.22
CA ILE A 18 0.81 13.44 15.10
C ILE A 18 0.77 14.93 14.76
N SER A 19 1.86 15.63 15.07
CA SER A 19 2.05 17.03 14.72
C SER A 19 1.95 17.19 13.20
N ALA A 20 0.91 17.88 12.74
CA ALA A 20 0.77 18.27 11.34
C ALA A 20 1.92 19.20 10.95
N HIS A 21 2.91 18.66 10.24
CA HIS A 21 3.89 19.47 9.54
C HIS A 21 3.19 20.07 8.32
N ALA A 22 2.97 21.38 8.33
CA ALA A 22 2.33 22.12 7.24
C ALA A 22 3.27 22.25 6.03
N GLY A 23 3.63 21.13 5.42
CA GLY A 23 4.02 21.09 4.02
C GLY A 23 2.76 21.16 3.15
N ASN A 24 2.88 21.64 1.90
CA ASN A 24 1.82 21.53 0.89
C ASN A 24 1.61 20.06 0.51
N HIS A 25 1.11 19.24 1.44
CA HIS A 25 0.77 17.85 1.18
C HIS A 25 -0.51 17.82 0.34
N LYS A 26 -0.49 17.10 -0.78
CA LYS A 26 -1.71 16.83 -1.55
C LYS A 26 -2.74 16.17 -0.62
N GLU A 27 -3.96 16.66 -0.63
CA GLU A 27 -5.05 16.06 0.13
C GLU A 27 -5.37 14.67 -0.46
N LEU A 28 -5.16 13.63 0.34
CA LEU A 28 -5.37 12.25 -0.06
C LEU A 28 -6.85 11.87 0.07
N LYS A 29 -7.60 11.99 -1.03
CA LYS A 29 -8.96 11.45 -1.13
C LYS A 29 -8.97 9.92 -1.20
N SER A 30 -10.12 9.32 -0.90
CA SER A 30 -10.28 7.89 -1.10
C SER A 30 -10.65 7.55 -2.54
N ILE A 31 -10.04 6.51 -3.10
CA ILE A 31 -10.43 5.99 -4.42
C ILE A 31 -11.51 4.92 -4.29
N LYS A 32 -12.36 4.81 -5.30
CA LYS A 32 -13.26 3.67 -5.42
C LYS A 32 -12.46 2.44 -5.84
N MET A 33 -12.60 1.34 -5.11
CA MET A 33 -12.01 0.06 -5.50
C MET A 33 -12.45 -0.30 -6.92
N SER A 34 -11.50 -0.72 -7.74
CA SER A 34 -11.73 -1.14 -9.12
C SER A 34 -10.82 -2.33 -9.45
N ASN A 35 -11.27 -3.18 -10.36
CA ASN A 35 -10.44 -4.23 -10.93
C ASN A 35 -9.94 -3.75 -12.30
N GLN A 36 -8.62 -3.73 -12.46
CA GLN A 36 -7.95 -3.34 -13.69
C GLN A 36 -7.40 -4.60 -14.37
N ASP A 37 -7.48 -4.65 -15.69
CA ASP A 37 -6.75 -5.66 -16.46
C ASP A 37 -5.25 -5.34 -16.38
N PHE A 38 -4.58 -5.90 -15.37
CA PHE A 38 -3.21 -5.55 -15.03
C PHE A 38 -2.21 -6.48 -15.73
N ASN A 39 -1.53 -5.96 -16.74
CA ASN A 39 -0.49 -6.67 -17.47
C ASN A 39 0.84 -6.67 -16.70
N VAL A 40 1.05 -7.68 -15.86
CA VAL A 40 2.29 -7.87 -15.08
C VAL A 40 3.53 -7.93 -15.97
N ALA A 41 3.43 -8.56 -17.15
CA ALA A 41 4.56 -8.70 -18.07
C ALA A 41 4.97 -7.36 -18.68
N GLY A 42 3.97 -6.58 -19.13
CA GLY A 42 4.18 -5.22 -19.61
C GLY A 42 4.76 -4.30 -18.54
N PHE A 43 4.25 -4.40 -17.31
CA PHE A 43 4.76 -3.62 -16.17
C PHE A 43 6.20 -3.99 -15.82
N SER A 44 6.55 -5.28 -15.78
CA SER A 44 7.92 -5.72 -15.49
C SER A 44 8.91 -5.23 -16.55
N LYS A 45 8.51 -5.23 -17.83
CA LYS A 45 9.31 -4.63 -18.91
C LYS A 45 9.52 -3.13 -18.69
N TYR A 46 8.46 -2.40 -18.32
CA TYR A 46 8.55 -0.97 -17.99
C TYR A 46 9.50 -0.70 -16.82
N LEU A 47 9.47 -1.52 -15.76
CA LEU A 47 10.35 -1.35 -14.60
C LEU A 47 11.85 -1.49 -14.94
N VAL A 48 12.19 -2.29 -15.94
CA VAL A 48 13.59 -2.54 -16.35
C VAL A 48 14.05 -1.58 -17.44
N GLN A 49 13.19 -1.31 -18.42
CA GLN A 49 13.57 -0.60 -19.65
C GLN A 49 13.05 0.84 -19.71
N GLY A 50 12.10 1.18 -18.86
CA GLY A 50 11.54 2.52 -18.74
C GLY A 50 12.24 3.35 -17.68
N ASN A 51 11.84 4.61 -17.57
CA ASN A 51 12.28 5.53 -16.51
C ASN A 51 11.37 5.38 -15.29
N ALA A 52 11.31 4.18 -14.72
CA ALA A 52 10.50 3.92 -13.53
C ALA A 52 11.03 4.74 -12.34
N ILE A 53 10.12 5.35 -11.59
CA ILE A 53 10.49 6.09 -10.38
C ILE A 53 10.85 5.09 -9.28
N LYS A 54 11.73 5.51 -8.35
CA LYS A 54 12.30 4.63 -7.32
C LYS A 54 11.26 3.89 -6.46
N VAL A 55 10.09 4.48 -6.23
CA VAL A 55 8.99 3.86 -5.46
C VAL A 55 8.16 2.86 -6.27
N GLU A 56 8.22 2.92 -7.60
CA GLU A 56 7.47 1.99 -8.47
C GLU A 56 8.13 0.61 -8.45
N GLY A 57 7.32 -0.44 -8.45
CA GLY A 57 7.82 -1.81 -8.47
C GLY A 57 6.84 -2.83 -7.92
N VAL A 58 7.27 -4.09 -7.88
CA VAL A 58 6.51 -5.16 -7.23
C VAL A 58 7.05 -5.39 -5.83
N TYR A 59 6.14 -5.39 -4.86
CA TYR A 59 6.42 -5.67 -3.46
C TYR A 59 5.73 -6.96 -3.06
N GLN A 60 6.42 -7.85 -2.36
CA GLN A 60 5.93 -9.19 -2.07
C GLN A 60 6.31 -9.67 -0.68
N THR A 61 5.46 -10.51 -0.07
CA THR A 61 5.79 -11.23 1.16
C THR A 61 6.88 -12.27 0.93
N GLU A 62 7.59 -12.66 1.98
CA GLU A 62 8.67 -13.66 1.85
C GLU A 62 8.16 -15.02 1.35
N ASP A 63 6.93 -15.39 1.69
CA ASP A 63 6.27 -16.61 1.23
C ASP A 63 5.60 -16.47 -0.15
N GLY A 64 5.70 -15.30 -0.79
CA GLY A 64 5.16 -15.03 -2.11
C GLY A 64 3.64 -14.88 -2.20
N ARG A 65 2.93 -15.10 -1.08
CA ARG A 65 1.47 -15.19 -1.02
C ARG A 65 0.76 -13.89 -1.39
N TYR A 66 1.33 -12.76 -1.01
CA TYR A 66 0.82 -11.45 -1.38
C TYR A 66 1.85 -10.71 -2.21
N SER A 67 1.43 -10.20 -3.36
CA SER A 67 2.24 -9.31 -4.18
C SER A 67 1.40 -8.15 -4.70
N ILE A 68 1.99 -6.96 -4.69
CA ILE A 68 1.38 -5.72 -5.15
C ILE A 68 2.32 -5.01 -6.11
N ALA A 69 1.77 -4.42 -7.17
CA ALA A 69 2.47 -3.47 -8.01
C ALA A 69 2.15 -2.05 -7.54
N ILE A 70 3.18 -1.27 -7.25
CA ILE A 70 3.07 0.18 -7.08
C ILE A 70 3.35 0.83 -8.41
N VAL A 71 2.34 1.53 -8.94
CA VAL A 71 2.34 2.11 -10.28
C VAL A 71 2.09 3.61 -10.16
N LYS A 72 2.80 4.41 -10.95
CA LYS A 72 2.48 5.84 -11.06
C LYS A 72 1.05 6.04 -11.55
N ASN A 73 0.36 6.99 -10.93
CA ASN A 73 -0.98 7.39 -11.28
C ASN A 73 -0.98 8.83 -11.80
N ASP A 74 -1.66 9.07 -12.92
CA ASP A 74 -1.75 10.40 -13.53
C ASP A 74 -2.89 11.25 -12.92
N ALA A 75 -3.58 10.73 -11.91
CA ALA A 75 -4.62 11.48 -11.21
C ALA A 75 -4.02 12.64 -10.40
N LYS A 76 -4.77 13.74 -10.28
CA LYS A 76 -4.30 14.94 -9.57
C LYS A 76 -4.07 14.72 -8.08
N GLU A 77 -4.87 13.86 -7.46
CA GLU A 77 -4.99 13.70 -6.00
C GLU A 77 -4.10 12.58 -5.45
N HIS A 78 -3.61 11.67 -6.30
CA HIS A 78 -2.78 10.52 -5.90
C HIS A 78 -1.65 10.36 -6.91
N ASP A 79 -0.43 10.28 -6.41
CA ASP A 79 0.76 10.10 -7.25
C ASP A 79 0.97 8.64 -7.65
N PHE A 80 0.50 7.70 -6.82
CA PHE A 80 0.64 6.26 -7.07
C PHE A 80 -0.59 5.48 -6.64
N ILE A 81 -0.76 4.31 -7.25
CA ILE A 81 -1.74 3.30 -6.83
C ILE A 81 -1.05 1.95 -6.60
N GLY A 82 -1.62 1.15 -5.70
CA GLY A 82 -1.23 -0.23 -5.48
C GLY A 82 -2.25 -1.20 -6.06
N VAL A 83 -1.80 -1.99 -7.04
CA VAL A 83 -2.59 -3.02 -7.73
C VAL A 83 -2.19 -4.39 -7.21
N MET A 84 -3.16 -5.20 -6.81
CA MET A 84 -2.91 -6.57 -6.39
C MET A 84 -2.46 -7.43 -7.57
N ILE A 85 -1.36 -8.16 -7.43
CA ILE A 85 -0.94 -9.18 -8.39
C ILE A 85 -1.39 -10.55 -7.88
N ASN A 86 -0.92 -10.92 -6.68
CA ASN A 86 -1.34 -12.13 -6.00
C ASN A 86 -1.94 -11.81 -4.64
N SER A 87 -2.92 -12.63 -4.28
CA SER A 87 -3.64 -12.57 -3.03
C SER A 87 -3.65 -13.95 -2.39
N GLY A 88 -3.32 -14.02 -1.11
CA GLY A 88 -3.52 -15.22 -0.30
C GLY A 88 -4.97 -15.50 0.10
N ASN A 89 -5.93 -14.73 -0.41
CA ASN A 89 -7.36 -14.94 -0.17
C ASN A 89 -8.17 -14.88 -1.48
N ASP A 90 -9.30 -15.58 -1.52
CA ASP A 90 -10.14 -15.68 -2.72
C ASP A 90 -11.03 -14.44 -2.96
N GLN A 91 -11.11 -13.54 -1.99
CA GLN A 91 -11.92 -12.31 -2.05
C GLN A 91 -11.20 -11.15 -2.74
N ILE A 92 -9.87 -11.22 -2.87
CA ILE A 92 -9.03 -10.22 -3.53
C ILE A 92 -8.50 -10.85 -4.80
N LYS A 93 -8.79 -10.22 -5.93
CA LYS A 93 -8.35 -10.72 -7.24
C LYS A 93 -7.12 -9.96 -7.71
N GLY A 94 -6.33 -10.60 -8.56
CA GLY A 94 -5.34 -9.91 -9.37
C GLY A 94 -6.02 -8.78 -10.16
N GLY A 95 -5.39 -7.61 -10.22
CA GLY A 95 -5.93 -6.40 -10.82
C GLY A 95 -6.71 -5.50 -9.86
N ASP A 96 -7.05 -5.94 -8.65
CA ASP A 96 -7.75 -5.09 -7.68
C ASP A 96 -6.86 -3.92 -7.24
N VAL A 97 -7.32 -2.68 -7.45
CA VAL A 97 -6.69 -1.48 -6.90
C VAL A 97 -7.12 -1.32 -5.45
N ARG A 98 -6.15 -1.42 -4.54
CA ARG A 98 -6.39 -1.41 -3.09
C ARG A 98 -5.53 -0.46 -2.31
N PHE A 99 -4.68 0.28 -3.01
CA PHE A 99 -3.89 1.32 -2.37
C PHE A 99 -3.85 2.57 -3.23
N ASN A 100 -3.73 3.71 -2.57
CA ASN A 100 -3.42 4.99 -3.18
C ASN A 100 -2.43 5.74 -2.30
N PHE A 101 -1.51 6.45 -2.93
CA PHE A 101 -0.44 7.15 -2.24
C PHE A 101 -0.21 8.53 -2.81
N VAL A 102 0.33 9.39 -1.96
CA VAL A 102 1.04 10.62 -2.33
C VAL A 102 2.50 10.48 -1.92
N GLU A 103 3.39 11.10 -2.69
CA GLU A 103 4.80 11.17 -2.33
C GLU A 103 4.99 12.18 -1.18
N SER A 104 5.68 11.76 -0.11
CA SER A 104 6.07 12.64 0.99
C SER A 104 7.52 13.12 0.82
N SER A 105 7.90 14.12 1.62
CA SER A 105 9.16 14.86 1.50
C SER A 105 10.45 14.02 1.60
N ASN A 106 10.35 12.75 2.03
CA ASN A 106 11.48 11.83 2.20
C ASN A 106 11.55 10.72 1.15
N ASN A 107 10.89 10.88 -0.01
CA ASN A 107 10.69 9.80 -1.01
C ASN A 107 9.99 8.57 -0.42
N ASN A 108 9.20 8.76 0.62
CA ASN A 108 8.28 7.75 1.12
C ASN A 108 6.91 7.99 0.49
N LEU A 109 6.07 6.96 0.55
CA LEU A 109 4.69 7.05 0.13
C LEU A 109 3.78 7.02 1.36
N GLU A 110 2.87 7.98 1.43
CA GLU A 110 1.83 8.04 2.47
C GLU A 110 0.49 7.81 1.79
N GLY A 111 -0.31 6.90 2.33
CA GLY A 111 -1.44 6.36 1.60
C GLY A 111 -2.51 5.70 2.45
N TYR A 112 -3.47 5.12 1.76
CA TYR A 112 -4.43 4.20 2.34
C TYR A 112 -4.37 2.82 1.68
N PHE A 113 -4.64 1.80 2.48
CA PHE A 113 -5.06 0.48 2.05
C PHE A 113 -6.57 0.34 2.22
N TYR A 114 -7.25 -0.29 1.27
CA TYR A 114 -8.68 -0.57 1.34
C TYR A 114 -8.96 -2.04 1.64
N ASP A 115 -9.63 -2.31 2.75
CA ASP A 115 -10.07 -3.65 3.11
C ASP A 115 -11.23 -4.15 2.23
N ASN A 116 -11.71 -5.37 2.49
CA ASN A 116 -12.81 -5.98 1.71
C ASN A 116 -14.16 -5.27 1.91
N TYR A 117 -14.27 -4.38 2.89
CA TYR A 117 -15.47 -3.62 3.21
C TYR A 117 -15.39 -2.16 2.71
N GLY A 118 -14.26 -1.78 2.10
CA GLY A 118 -14.00 -0.42 1.63
C GLY A 118 -13.55 0.54 2.73
N ASN A 119 -13.23 0.04 3.94
CA ASN A 119 -12.62 0.88 4.97
C ASN A 119 -11.17 1.19 4.58
N SER A 120 -10.76 2.44 4.78
CA SER A 120 -9.39 2.86 4.59
C SER A 120 -8.56 2.67 5.86
N VAL A 121 -7.37 2.11 5.69
CA VAL A 121 -6.36 1.96 6.74
C VAL A 121 -5.13 2.78 6.32
N PRO A 122 -4.66 3.74 7.13
CA PRO A 122 -3.48 4.53 6.78
C PRO A 122 -2.24 3.64 6.72
N VAL A 123 -1.41 3.85 5.71
CA VAL A 123 -0.20 3.07 5.45
C VAL A 123 0.95 3.99 5.04
N GLU A 124 2.13 3.68 5.53
CA GLU A 124 3.37 4.30 5.11
C GLU A 124 4.22 3.26 4.36
N PHE A 125 4.74 3.67 3.21
CA PHE A 125 5.51 2.86 2.31
C PHE A 125 6.91 3.44 2.20
N GLY A 126 7.88 2.67 2.70
CA GLY A 126 9.28 2.94 2.44
C GLY A 126 9.70 2.39 1.07
N LEU A 127 10.85 2.87 0.57
CA LEU A 127 11.39 2.50 -0.73
C LEU A 127 11.56 0.98 -0.91
N ASP A 128 12.03 0.27 0.14
CA ASP A 128 12.42 -1.13 0.04
C ASP A 128 11.46 -2.09 0.77
N LYS A 129 10.64 -1.57 1.69
CA LYS A 129 9.79 -2.37 2.56
C LYS A 129 8.52 -1.63 2.98
N VAL A 130 7.46 -2.41 3.12
CA VAL A 130 6.12 -2.02 3.54
C VAL A 130 5.70 -2.85 4.72
N LYS A 131 4.99 -2.26 5.68
CA LYS A 131 4.27 -2.98 6.73
C LYS A 131 2.78 -2.71 6.65
N LEU A 132 1.97 -3.77 6.60
CA LEU A 132 0.52 -3.75 6.67
C LEU A 132 0.09 -4.59 7.87
N GLY A 133 -0.01 -3.96 9.05
CA GLY A 133 -0.08 -4.70 10.31
C GLY A 133 1.14 -5.60 10.48
N ASP A 134 0.90 -6.91 10.65
CA ASP A 134 1.96 -7.93 10.78
C ASP A 134 2.54 -8.40 9.43
N ILE A 135 1.93 -8.01 8.30
CA ILE A 135 2.40 -8.39 6.97
C ILE A 135 3.53 -7.46 6.55
N SER A 136 4.65 -8.04 6.13
CA SER A 136 5.80 -7.31 5.59
C SER A 136 5.97 -7.62 4.11
N LEU A 137 5.89 -6.60 3.26
CA LEU A 137 6.21 -6.73 1.83
C LEU A 137 7.60 -6.13 1.56
N LYS A 138 8.39 -6.79 0.72
CA LYS A 138 9.71 -6.33 0.29
C LYS A 138 9.70 -6.11 -1.21
N LYS A 139 10.40 -5.07 -1.67
CA LYS A 139 10.55 -4.81 -3.10
C LYS A 139 11.33 -5.95 -3.77
N ILE A 140 10.77 -6.52 -4.82
CA ILE A 140 11.46 -7.49 -5.68
C ILE A 140 12.35 -6.72 -6.65
N ARG A 141 13.55 -7.23 -6.91
CA ARG A 141 14.44 -6.72 -7.95
C ARG A 141 13.78 -6.86 -9.34
N SER A 142 13.70 -5.77 -10.08
CA SER A 142 13.01 -5.72 -11.39
C SER A 142 13.57 -6.73 -12.39
N GLU A 143 14.87 -7.02 -12.34
CA GLU A 143 15.53 -7.99 -13.22
C GLU A 143 15.02 -9.42 -12.98
N LYS A 144 14.82 -9.79 -11.71
CA LYS A 144 14.27 -11.11 -11.34
C LYS A 144 12.82 -11.28 -11.81
N LEU A 145 12.04 -10.20 -11.82
CA LEU A 145 10.67 -10.23 -12.34
C LEU A 145 10.68 -10.49 -13.84
N TYR A 146 11.58 -9.83 -14.57
CA TYR A 146 11.70 -9.97 -16.01
C TYR A 146 12.21 -11.36 -16.43
N GLU A 147 13.20 -11.92 -15.73
CA GLU A 147 13.73 -13.27 -15.98
C GLU A 147 12.64 -14.36 -15.86
N ASN A 148 11.78 -14.27 -14.84
CA ASN A 148 10.67 -15.21 -14.64
C ASN A 148 9.57 -15.14 -15.72
N LEU A 149 9.56 -14.09 -16.55
CA LEU A 149 8.56 -13.91 -17.62
C LEU A 149 9.04 -14.39 -18.99
N ILE A 150 10.35 -14.50 -19.19
CA ILE A 150 10.97 -14.90 -20.46
C ILE A 150 11.54 -16.34 -20.42
N SER A 151 11.46 -17.00 -19.26
CA SER A 151 11.80 -18.41 -19.06
C SER A 151 10.56 -19.30 -19.21
#